data_AF-A0A832JW58-F1
#
_entry.id   AF-A0A832JW58-F1
#
_cell.length_a   1.000
_cell.length_b   1.000
_cell.length_c   1.000
_cell.angle_alpha   90.00
_cell.angle_beta   90.00
_cell.angle_gamma   90.00
#
_symmetry.space_group_name_H-M   'P 1'
#
loop_
_entity.id
_entity.type
_entity.pdbx_description
1 polymer ?
#
loop_
_entity_poly.entity_id
_entity_poly.type
_entity_poly.pdbx_seq_one_letter_code
_entity_poly.pdbx_strand_id
1 'polypeptide(L)'
;MEELDPFERASLYVSLHAYLRWLAEGAGEQPLEVLNFFESLGVRLPAEVPETVAEYVRHLRAEMCRPDLSPAARANLQNHLAAFYSAAGYVSTEPADSLLAMTAFTARLAMDAYTARIKEDPSSDKLERQLHRFINTHLIPVLQHLKPPEEITAHAFTELTRLISKDAKSLAAQLSRRINF
;
A
#
# COMPACT_ATOMS: atom_id res chain seq x y z
N MET A 1 4.49 15.03 -12.26
CA MET A 1 4.03 13.63 -12.30
C MET A 1 2.56 13.71 -12.59
N GLU A 2 2.18 13.17 -13.74
CA GLU A 2 0.80 13.15 -14.23
C GLU A 2 -0.07 12.23 -13.35
N GLU A 3 -1.37 12.37 -13.52
CA GLU A 3 -2.40 11.58 -12.84
C GLU A 3 -2.33 10.13 -13.34
N LEU A 4 -2.15 9.16 -12.43
CA LEU A 4 -2.04 7.75 -12.80
C LEU A 4 -3.36 7.24 -13.36
N ASP A 5 -3.29 6.56 -14.49
CA ASP A 5 -4.43 5.83 -15.03
C ASP A 5 -4.74 4.57 -14.17
N PRO A 6 -5.90 3.91 -14.36
CA PRO A 6 -6.24 2.71 -13.58
C PRO A 6 -5.22 1.57 -13.67
N PHE A 7 -4.55 1.39 -14.81
CA PHE A 7 -3.53 0.36 -14.99
C PHE A 7 -2.23 0.73 -14.27
N GLU A 8 -1.78 1.98 -14.39
CA GLU A 8 -0.60 2.49 -13.69
C GLU A 8 -0.80 2.46 -12.17
N ARG A 9 -2.00 2.78 -11.68
CA ARG A 9 -2.36 2.65 -10.26
C ARG A 9 -2.30 1.20 -9.78
N ALA A 10 -2.85 0.27 -10.56
CA ALA A 10 -2.77 -1.14 -10.23
C ALA A 10 -1.30 -1.62 -10.19
N SER A 11 -0.51 -1.22 -11.19
CA SER A 11 0.92 -1.47 -11.28
C SER A 11 1.69 -0.90 -10.08
N LEU A 12 1.33 0.31 -9.62
CA LEU A 12 1.91 0.94 -8.43
C LEU A 12 1.73 0.07 -7.19
N TYR A 13 0.50 -0.35 -6.90
CA TYR A 13 0.22 -1.08 -5.66
C TYR A 13 0.72 -2.52 -5.70
N VAL A 14 0.70 -3.18 -6.86
CA VAL A 14 1.33 -4.49 -7.06
C VAL A 14 2.84 -4.40 -6.86
N SER A 15 3.49 -3.41 -7.49
CA SER A 15 4.93 -3.18 -7.35
C SER A 15 5.33 -2.84 -5.92
N LEU A 16 4.52 -2.03 -5.22
CA LEU A 16 4.72 -1.73 -3.80
C LEU A 16 4.70 -3.01 -2.96
N HIS A 17 3.70 -3.86 -3.15
CA HIS A 17 3.60 -5.12 -2.42
C HIS A 17 4.78 -6.05 -2.72
N ALA A 18 5.13 -6.22 -4.00
CA ALA A 18 6.26 -7.05 -4.43
C ALA A 18 7.59 -6.57 -3.81
N TYR A 19 7.84 -5.26 -3.82
CA TYR A 19 9.02 -4.67 -3.21
C TYR A 19 9.08 -4.93 -1.69
N LEU A 20 7.98 -4.68 -0.98
CA LEU A 20 7.94 -4.86 0.47
C LEU A 20 8.04 -6.34 0.87
N ARG A 21 7.51 -7.25 0.04
CA ARG A 21 7.67 -8.69 0.23
C ARG A 21 9.13 -9.09 0.07
N TRP A 22 9.80 -8.63 -0.99
CA TRP A 22 11.23 -8.86 -1.19
C TRP A 22 12.09 -8.29 -0.05
N LEU A 23 11.78 -7.07 0.43
CA LEU A 23 12.43 -6.51 1.62
C LEU A 23 12.26 -7.43 2.84
N ALA A 24 11.05 -7.91 3.11
CA ALA A 24 10.77 -8.77 4.27
C ALA A 24 11.44 -10.15 4.18
N GLU A 25 11.69 -10.65 2.97
CA GLU A 25 12.38 -11.92 2.75
C GLU A 25 13.88 -11.79 3.05
N GLY A 26 14.48 -10.61 2.85
CA GLY A 26 15.88 -10.32 3.24
C GLY A 26 16.94 -11.08 2.45
N ALA A 27 16.52 -11.97 1.57
CA ALA A 27 17.36 -12.77 0.69
C ALA A 27 16.60 -13.04 -0.62
N GLY A 28 17.34 -13.09 -1.73
CA GLY A 28 16.77 -13.39 -3.04
C GLY A 28 17.31 -12.48 -4.15
N GLU A 29 16.91 -12.79 -5.38
CA GLU A 29 17.22 -11.95 -6.54
C GLU A 29 16.50 -10.60 -6.41
N GLN A 30 17.21 -9.52 -6.73
CA GLN A 30 16.63 -8.18 -6.72
C GLN A 30 15.48 -8.09 -7.74
N PRO A 31 14.32 -7.50 -7.38
CA PRO A 31 13.21 -7.35 -8.30
C PRO A 31 13.47 -6.14 -9.21
N LEU A 32 14.39 -6.29 -10.16
CA LEU A 32 14.89 -5.19 -11.01
C LEU A 32 13.77 -4.45 -11.75
N GLU A 33 12.75 -5.17 -12.22
CA GLU A 33 11.58 -4.56 -12.88
C GLU A 33 10.81 -3.62 -11.95
N VAL A 34 10.65 -4.03 -10.69
CA VAL A 34 9.98 -3.23 -9.66
C VAL A 34 10.81 -2.00 -9.30
N LEU A 35 12.13 -2.16 -9.14
CA LEU A 35 13.04 -1.06 -8.85
C LEU A 35 13.03 -0.03 -10.00
N ASN A 36 13.13 -0.49 -11.25
CA ASN A 36 13.08 0.35 -12.45
C ASN A 36 11.74 1.07 -12.60
N PHE A 37 10.63 0.38 -12.29
CA PHE A 37 9.31 0.99 -12.30
C PHE A 37 9.24 2.16 -11.30
N PHE A 38 9.69 1.98 -10.06
CA PHE A 38 9.70 3.09 -9.09
C PHE A 38 10.67 4.20 -9.50
N GLU A 39 11.83 3.89 -10.08
CA GLU A 39 12.76 4.90 -10.57
C GLU A 39 12.12 5.73 -11.71
N SER A 40 11.33 5.11 -12.60
CA SER A 40 10.56 5.83 -13.63
C SER A 40 9.51 6.79 -13.04
N LEU A 41 9.01 6.48 -11.84
CA LEU A 41 8.12 7.35 -11.05
C LEU A 41 8.89 8.36 -10.19
N GLY A 42 10.23 8.42 -10.31
CA GLY A 42 11.08 9.34 -9.57
C GLY A 42 11.30 8.95 -8.11
N VAL A 43 11.17 7.66 -7.77
CA VAL A 43 11.46 7.10 -6.44
C VAL A 43 12.61 6.10 -6.55
N ARG A 44 13.77 6.42 -5.96
CA ARG A 44 14.89 5.49 -5.90
C ARG A 44 14.78 4.61 -4.65
N LEU A 45 14.58 3.31 -4.86
CA LEU A 45 14.50 2.33 -3.79
C LEU A 45 15.85 1.66 -3.54
N PRO A 46 16.17 1.30 -2.28
CA PRO A 46 17.33 0.47 -1.98
C PRO A 46 17.31 -0.84 -2.77
N ALA A 47 18.44 -1.14 -3.41
CA ALA A 47 18.66 -2.42 -4.09
C ALA A 47 19.30 -3.47 -3.15
N GLU A 48 19.78 -3.06 -1.99
CA GLU A 48 20.35 -3.95 -0.97
C GLU A 48 19.46 -3.96 0.27
N VAL A 49 19.32 -5.15 0.87
CA VAL A 49 18.48 -5.36 2.05
C VAL A 49 19.34 -5.87 3.20
N PRO A 50 19.74 -5.00 4.13
CA PRO A 50 20.32 -5.43 5.38
C PRO A 50 19.32 -6.31 6.17
N GLU A 51 19.80 -7.34 6.88
CA GLU A 51 18.91 -8.21 7.69
C GLU A 51 18.09 -7.41 8.70
N THR A 52 18.66 -6.33 9.26
CA THR A 52 17.95 -5.41 10.18
C THR A 52 16.71 -4.79 9.54
N VAL A 53 16.77 -4.44 8.25
CA VAL A 53 15.63 -3.93 7.48
C VAL A 53 14.64 -5.05 7.20
N ALA A 54 15.12 -6.23 6.82
CA ALA A 54 14.27 -7.38 6.54
C ALA A 54 13.46 -7.79 7.77
N GLU A 55 14.11 -7.94 8.91
CA GLU A 55 13.46 -8.21 10.20
C GLU A 55 12.46 -7.13 10.58
N TYR A 56 12.81 -5.86 10.37
CA TYR A 56 11.91 -4.73 10.63
C TYR A 56 10.62 -4.85 9.81
N VAL A 57 10.73 -5.01 8.49
CA VAL A 57 9.56 -5.09 7.59
C VAL A 57 8.73 -6.34 7.86
N ARG A 58 9.39 -7.49 8.13
CA ARG A 58 8.76 -8.79 8.40
C ARG A 58 7.88 -8.76 9.65
N HIS A 59 8.33 -8.09 10.71
CA HIS A 59 7.62 -8.06 12.00
C HIS A 59 6.84 -6.77 12.24
N LEU A 60 6.81 -5.86 11.27
CA LEU A 60 6.10 -4.60 11.42
C LEU A 60 4.59 -4.83 11.51
N ARG A 61 4.02 -4.44 12.64
CA ARG A 61 2.59 -4.40 12.91
C ARG A 61 2.13 -2.95 13.00
N ALA A 62 1.03 -2.62 12.33
CA ALA A 62 0.49 -1.26 12.32
C ALA A 62 0.14 -0.77 13.74
N GLU A 63 -0.26 -1.67 14.64
CA GLU A 63 -0.51 -1.30 16.04
C GLU A 63 0.72 -0.69 16.73
N MET A 64 1.93 -1.11 16.34
CA MET A 64 3.20 -0.68 16.96
C MET A 64 3.63 0.70 16.47
N CYS A 65 3.22 1.11 15.27
CA CYS A 65 3.70 2.32 14.62
C CYS A 65 2.63 3.41 14.48
N ARG A 66 1.44 3.29 15.09
CA ARG A 66 0.34 4.27 14.97
C ARG A 66 0.12 5.12 16.23
N PRO A 67 1.08 5.96 16.66
CA PRO A 67 0.97 6.73 17.91
C PRO A 67 -0.15 7.77 17.89
N ASP A 68 -0.67 8.10 16.71
CA ASP A 68 -1.81 8.97 16.48
C ASP A 68 -3.15 8.36 16.96
N LEU A 69 -3.22 7.03 17.10
CA LEU A 69 -4.39 6.32 17.60
C LEU A 69 -4.36 6.19 19.12
N SER A 70 -5.55 6.23 19.75
CA SER A 70 -5.68 5.92 21.18
C SER A 70 -5.24 4.47 21.48
N PRO A 71 -4.82 4.15 22.71
CA PRO A 71 -4.42 2.79 23.06
C PRO A 71 -5.48 1.72 22.72
N ALA A 72 -6.75 2.02 22.98
CA ALA A 72 -7.86 1.12 22.66
C ALA A 72 -8.08 0.95 21.15
N ALA A 73 -7.89 2.01 20.35
CA ALA A 73 -7.99 1.93 18.91
C ALA A 73 -6.82 1.14 18.30
N ARG A 74 -5.59 1.33 18.80
CA ARG A 74 -4.42 0.55 18.39
C ARG A 74 -4.60 -0.95 18.66
N ALA A 75 -5.00 -1.31 19.89
CA ALA A 75 -5.20 -2.70 20.28
C ALA A 75 -6.30 -3.42 19.46
N ASN A 76 -7.23 -2.68 18.86
CA ASN A 76 -8.29 -3.23 18.01
C ASN A 76 -7.99 -3.13 16.51
N LEU A 77 -6.83 -2.60 16.11
CA LEU A 77 -6.53 -2.31 14.71
C LEU A 77 -6.52 -3.59 13.85
N GLN A 78 -5.98 -4.69 14.37
CA GLN A 78 -6.00 -5.99 13.71
C GLN A 78 -7.43 -6.46 13.42
N ASN A 79 -8.35 -6.36 14.39
CA ASN A 79 -9.75 -6.75 14.21
C ASN A 79 -10.46 -5.85 13.18
N HIS A 80 -10.18 -4.55 13.22
CA HIS A 80 -10.75 -3.60 12.27
C HIS A 80 -10.29 -3.87 10.83
N LEU A 81 -8.99 -4.15 10.63
CA LEU A 81 -8.45 -4.50 9.32
C LEU A 81 -8.98 -5.85 8.82
N ALA A 82 -9.09 -6.86 9.69
CA ALA A 82 -9.68 -8.15 9.34
C ALA A 82 -11.14 -8.01 8.89
N ALA A 83 -11.93 -7.15 9.54
CA ALA A 83 -13.30 -6.86 9.12
C ALA A 83 -13.33 -6.18 7.74
N PHE A 84 -12.38 -5.29 7.44
CA PHE A 84 -12.25 -4.65 6.13
C PHE A 84 -11.94 -5.68 5.02
N TYR A 85 -11.03 -6.62 5.31
CA TYR A 85 -10.68 -7.71 4.40
C TYR A 85 -11.87 -8.61 4.12
N SER A 86 -12.55 -9.06 5.17
CA SER A 86 -13.74 -9.92 5.07
C SER A 86 -14.85 -9.26 4.24
N ALA A 87 -15.10 -7.96 4.45
CA ALA A 87 -16.11 -7.20 3.69
C ALA A 87 -15.78 -7.09 2.19
N ALA A 88 -14.52 -7.29 1.80
CA ALA A 88 -14.05 -7.32 0.42
C ALA A 88 -13.80 -8.75 -0.10
N GLY A 89 -14.11 -9.79 0.67
CA GLY A 89 -13.86 -11.19 0.30
C GLY A 89 -12.37 -11.57 0.29
N TYR A 90 -11.51 -10.79 0.94
CA TYR A 90 -10.08 -11.06 1.05
C TYR A 90 -9.77 -11.90 2.29
N VAL A 91 -8.93 -12.92 2.11
CA VAL A 91 -8.43 -13.77 3.19
C VAL A 91 -6.93 -13.57 3.30
N SER A 92 -6.48 -13.05 4.45
CA SER A 92 -5.06 -12.85 4.73
C SER A 92 -4.44 -14.12 5.31
N THR A 93 -3.26 -14.49 4.84
CA THR A 93 -2.42 -15.54 5.44
C THR A 93 -1.50 -15.01 6.53
N GLU A 94 -1.36 -13.68 6.60
CA GLU A 94 -0.55 -12.94 7.58
C GLU A 94 -1.46 -12.24 8.60
N PRO A 95 -0.96 -11.80 9.77
CA PRO A 95 -1.69 -10.91 10.67
C PRO A 95 -2.26 -9.70 9.93
N ALA A 96 -3.52 -9.36 10.19
CA ALA A 96 -4.26 -8.43 9.33
C ALA A 96 -3.66 -7.01 9.29
N ASP A 97 -2.98 -6.61 10.36
CA ASP A 97 -2.30 -5.33 10.51
C ASP A 97 -0.79 -5.40 10.22
N SER A 98 -0.30 -6.51 9.66
CA SER A 98 1.05 -6.55 9.08
C SER A 98 1.12 -5.67 7.83
N LEU A 99 2.27 -5.04 7.59
CA LEU A 99 2.48 -4.23 6.39
C LEU A 99 2.30 -5.07 5.11
N LEU A 100 2.70 -6.34 5.13
CA LEU A 100 2.53 -7.25 3.99
C LEU A 100 1.06 -7.54 3.71
N ALA A 101 0.23 -7.82 4.73
CA ALA A 101 -1.22 -8.02 4.53
C ALA A 101 -1.89 -6.77 3.98
N MET A 102 -1.55 -5.59 4.53
CA MET A 102 -2.15 -4.31 4.11
C MET A 102 -1.80 -3.96 2.67
N THR A 103 -0.55 -4.19 2.26
CA THR A 103 -0.09 -3.90 0.89
C THR A 103 -0.61 -4.92 -0.11
N ALA A 104 -0.67 -6.22 0.25
CA ALA A 104 -1.29 -7.25 -0.56
C ALA A 104 -2.78 -6.95 -0.83
N PHE A 105 -3.52 -6.57 0.22
CA PHE A 105 -4.92 -6.19 0.09
C PHE A 105 -5.11 -4.95 -0.79
N THR A 106 -4.23 -3.95 -0.65
CA THR A 106 -4.27 -2.75 -1.48
C THR A 106 -4.01 -3.07 -2.95
N ALA A 107 -3.01 -3.90 -3.24
CA ALA A 107 -2.71 -4.40 -4.58
C ALA A 107 -3.90 -5.15 -5.18
N ARG A 108 -4.53 -6.02 -4.38
CA ARG A 108 -5.73 -6.76 -4.78
C ARG A 108 -6.88 -5.83 -5.16
N LEU A 109 -7.21 -4.86 -4.30
CA LEU A 109 -8.27 -3.89 -4.57
C LEU A 109 -8.01 -3.07 -5.84
N ALA A 110 -6.75 -2.64 -6.06
CA ALA A 110 -6.38 -1.89 -7.26
C ALA A 110 -6.53 -2.73 -8.53
N MET A 111 -6.10 -4.01 -8.49
CA MET A 111 -6.27 -4.94 -9.60
C MET A 111 -7.74 -5.27 -9.88
N ASP A 112 -8.55 -5.46 -8.83
CA ASP A 112 -9.99 -5.71 -8.97
C ASP A 112 -10.69 -4.49 -9.58
N ALA A 113 -10.36 -3.28 -9.12
CA ALA A 113 -10.90 -2.04 -9.68
C ALA A 113 -10.53 -1.86 -11.16
N TYR A 114 -9.27 -2.10 -11.52
CA TYR A 114 -8.81 -2.07 -12.92
C TYR A 114 -9.53 -3.11 -13.78
N THR A 115 -9.64 -4.34 -13.30
CA THR A 115 -10.31 -5.43 -14.02
C THR A 115 -11.79 -5.13 -14.23
N ALA A 116 -12.48 -4.63 -13.19
CA ALA A 116 -13.87 -4.19 -13.27
C ALA A 116 -14.03 -3.07 -14.30
N ARG A 117 -13.10 -2.10 -14.32
CA ARG A 117 -13.10 -1.00 -15.29
C ARG A 117 -12.99 -1.48 -16.74
N ILE A 118 -12.07 -2.40 -17.04
CA ILE A 118 -11.91 -2.97 -18.39
C ILE A 118 -13.17 -3.73 -18.83
N LYS A 119 -13.82 -4.41 -17.88
CA LYS A 119 -15.04 -5.19 -18.14
C LYS A 119 -16.31 -4.36 -18.16
N GLU A 120 -16.20 -3.04 -18.00
CA GLU A 120 -17.34 -2.12 -17.83
C GLU A 120 -18.30 -2.57 -16.70
N ASP A 121 -17.74 -3.21 -15.68
CA ASP A 121 -18.49 -3.68 -14.51
C ASP A 121 -18.86 -2.47 -13.63
N PRO A 122 -20.15 -2.27 -13.29
CA PRO A 122 -20.59 -1.13 -12.49
C PRO A 122 -19.98 -1.09 -11.08
N SER A 123 -19.39 -2.19 -10.61
CA SER A 123 -18.68 -2.24 -9.34
C SER A 123 -17.32 -1.52 -9.35
N SER A 124 -16.79 -1.09 -10.51
CA SER A 124 -15.49 -0.41 -10.61
C SER A 124 -15.39 0.81 -9.68
N ASP A 125 -16.41 1.66 -9.67
CA ASP A 125 -16.46 2.87 -8.84
C ASP A 125 -16.54 2.54 -7.34
N LYS A 126 -17.23 1.45 -6.99
CA LYS A 126 -17.30 0.98 -5.60
C LYS A 126 -15.93 0.48 -5.14
N LEU A 127 -15.23 -0.28 -5.98
CA LEU A 127 -13.88 -0.80 -5.70
C LEU A 127 -12.87 0.34 -5.56
N GLU A 128 -12.91 1.34 -6.45
CA GLU A 128 -12.06 2.54 -6.34
C GLU A 128 -12.32 3.33 -5.06
N ARG A 129 -13.57 3.47 -4.62
CA ARG A 129 -13.90 4.09 -3.33
C ARG A 129 -13.38 3.27 -2.14
N GLN A 130 -13.50 1.95 -2.21
CA GLN A 130 -12.97 1.05 -1.17
C GLN A 130 -11.44 1.14 -1.09
N LEU A 131 -10.76 1.14 -2.24
CA LEU A 131 -9.32 1.35 -2.37
C LEU A 131 -8.91 2.68 -1.73
N HIS A 132 -9.51 3.79 -2.18
CA HIS A 132 -9.25 5.13 -1.64
C HIS A 132 -9.45 5.21 -0.12
N ARG A 133 -10.55 4.63 0.39
CA ARG A 133 -10.83 4.59 1.84
C ARG A 133 -9.76 3.81 2.57
N PHE A 134 -9.40 2.63 2.09
CA PHE A 134 -8.40 1.79 2.74
C PHE A 134 -7.03 2.49 2.78
N ILE A 135 -6.60 3.06 1.65
CA ILE A 135 -5.31 3.75 1.54
C ILE A 135 -5.23 4.91 2.54
N ASN A 136 -6.22 5.80 2.55
CA ASN A 136 -6.17 6.99 3.39
C ASN A 136 -6.39 6.70 4.88
N THR A 137 -7.23 5.73 5.22
CA THR A 137 -7.56 5.43 6.62
C THR A 137 -6.51 4.53 7.27
N HIS A 138 -5.87 3.64 6.50
CA HIS A 138 -5.01 2.59 7.05
C HIS A 138 -3.58 2.63 6.49
N LEU A 139 -3.41 2.55 5.16
CA LEU A 139 -2.08 2.37 4.58
C LEU A 139 -1.18 3.61 4.76
N ILE A 140 -1.62 4.79 4.29
CA ILE A 140 -0.83 6.02 4.39
C ILE A 140 -0.44 6.33 5.84
N PRO A 141 -1.37 6.30 6.82
CA PRO A 141 -0.99 6.56 8.21
C PRO A 141 0.06 5.58 8.76
N VAL A 142 0.03 4.30 8.34
CA VAL A 142 1.08 3.34 8.72
C VAL A 142 2.42 3.75 8.10
N LEU A 143 2.43 4.01 6.80
CA LEU A 143 3.64 4.39 6.06
C LEU A 143 4.28 5.69 6.59
N GLN A 144 3.47 6.67 6.99
CA GLN A 144 3.92 7.95 7.57
C GLN A 144 4.66 7.81 8.90
N HIS A 145 4.43 6.71 9.62
CA HIS A 145 5.01 6.50 10.95
C HIS A 145 6.04 5.37 10.98
N LEU A 146 6.46 4.88 9.82
CA LEU A 146 7.56 3.93 9.74
C LEU A 146 8.88 4.58 10.15
N LYS A 147 9.67 3.78 10.85
CA LYS A 147 11.00 4.14 11.36
C LYS A 147 11.94 2.96 11.12
N PRO A 148 12.21 2.59 9.86
CA PRO A 148 13.16 1.54 9.57
C PRO A 148 14.56 1.94 10.10
N PRO A 149 15.42 0.96 10.45
CA PRO A 149 16.70 1.23 11.11
C PRO A 149 17.70 1.98 10.23
N GLU A 150 17.63 1.80 8.91
CA GLU A 150 18.57 2.38 7.96
C GLU A 150 18.04 3.68 7.34
N GLU A 151 18.88 4.72 7.27
CA GLU A 151 18.50 6.05 6.78
C GLU A 151 18.06 6.02 5.31
N ILE A 152 18.77 5.28 4.46
CA ILE A 152 18.44 5.13 3.02
C ILE A 152 17.03 4.52 2.87
N THR A 153 16.73 3.51 3.69
CA THR A 153 15.41 2.86 3.71
C THR A 153 14.34 3.82 4.25
N ALA A 154 14.62 4.57 5.31
CA ALA A 154 13.70 5.58 5.84
C ALA A 154 13.36 6.66 4.80
N HIS A 155 14.36 7.11 4.05
CA HIS A 155 14.17 8.05 2.95
C HIS A 155 13.29 7.44 1.84
N ALA A 156 13.55 6.19 1.45
CA ALA A 156 12.75 5.49 0.45
C ALA A 156 11.28 5.34 0.87
N PHE A 157 11.00 4.98 2.13
CA PHE A 157 9.63 4.93 2.65
C PHE A 157 8.95 6.31 2.67
N THR A 158 9.70 7.38 2.92
CA THR A 158 9.18 8.76 2.83
C THR A 158 8.75 9.08 1.40
N GLU A 159 9.58 8.75 0.41
CA GLU A 159 9.26 8.97 -1.00
C GLU A 159 8.11 8.09 -1.50
N LEU A 160 8.05 6.82 -1.10
CA LEU A 160 6.91 5.93 -1.36
C LEU A 160 5.61 6.49 -0.76
N THR A 161 5.66 6.96 0.49
CA THR A 161 4.50 7.57 1.16
C THR A 161 4.02 8.80 0.41
N ARG A 162 4.95 9.64 -0.08
CA ARG A 162 4.64 10.83 -0.88
C ARG A 162 3.98 10.45 -2.20
N LEU A 163 4.49 9.43 -2.89
CA LEU A 163 3.92 8.92 -4.15
C LEU A 163 2.49 8.38 -3.95
N ILE A 164 2.30 7.50 -2.96
CA ILE A 164 0.99 6.92 -2.62
C ILE A 164 -0.01 8.00 -2.20
N SER A 165 0.44 9.00 -1.44
CA SER A 165 -0.40 10.14 -1.03
C SER A 165 -0.84 10.99 -2.22
N LYS A 166 -0.01 11.11 -3.25
CA LYS A 166 -0.38 11.82 -4.49
C LYS A 166 -1.42 11.04 -5.29
N ASP A 167 -1.23 9.74 -5.47
CA ASP A 167 -2.24 8.90 -6.14
C ASP A 167 -3.58 8.92 -5.40
N ALA A 168 -3.57 8.77 -4.07
CA ALA A 168 -4.79 8.83 -3.27
C ALA A 168 -5.55 10.16 -3.46
N LYS A 169 -4.84 11.29 -3.55
CA LYS A 169 -5.44 12.61 -3.83
C LYS A 169 -6.00 12.71 -5.25
N SER A 170 -5.29 12.18 -6.24
CA SER A 170 -5.77 12.13 -7.63
C SER A 170 -7.03 11.26 -7.73
N LEU A 171 -7.01 10.07 -7.14
CA LEU A 171 -8.18 9.18 -7.08
C LEU A 171 -9.38 9.86 -6.41
N ALA A 172 -9.17 10.60 -5.31
CA ALA A 172 -10.22 11.38 -4.68
C ALA A 172 -10.84 12.40 -5.66
N ALA A 173 -10.01 13.14 -6.40
CA ALA A 173 -10.47 14.12 -7.38
C ALA A 173 -11.23 13.48 -8.54
N GLN A 174 -10.79 12.32 -9.03
CA GLN A 174 -11.50 11.55 -10.07
C GLN A 174 -12.89 11.12 -9.58
N LEU A 175 -12.96 10.53 -8.38
CA LEU A 175 -14.22 10.08 -7.77
C LEU A 175 -15.19 11.24 -7.53
N SER A 176 -14.70 12.41 -7.10
CA SER A 176 -15.54 13.60 -6.94
C SER A 176 -16.09 14.12 -8.27
N ARG A 177 -15.30 14.10 -9.34
CA ARG A 177 -15.77 14.52 -10.67
C ARG A 177 -16.90 13.61 -11.17
N ARG A 178 -16.79 12.29 -10.99
CA ARG A 178 -17.81 11.32 -11.43
C ARG A 178 -19.15 11.42 -10.69
N ILE A 179 -19.20 12.02 -9.50
CA ILE A 179 -20.46 12.22 -8.74
C ILE A 179 -21.24 13.44 -9.27
N ASN A 180 -20.55 14.39 -9.91
CA ASN A 180 -21.12 15.66 -10.34
C ASN A 180 -21.59 15.65 -11.81
N PHE A 181 -21.65 14.48 -12.43
CA PHE A 181 -22.19 14.22 -13.78
C PHE A 181 -23.26 13.13 -13.69
#